data_AF-A0A2V2EMK0-F1
#
_entry.id   AF-A0A2V2EMK0-F1
#
_cell.length_a   1.000
_cell.length_b   1.000
_cell.length_c   1.000
_cell.angle_alpha   90.00
_cell.angle_beta   90.00
_cell.angle_gamma   90.00
#
_symmetry.space_group_name_H-M   'P 1'
#
loop_
_entity.id
_entity.type
_entity.pdbx_description
1 polymer ?
#
loop_
_entity_poly.entity_id
_entity_poly.type
_entity_poly.pdbx_seq_one_letter_code
_entity_poly.pdbx_strand_id
1 'polypeptide(L)'
;MAAGSHKRVWWRCAEGHSWQSEVRVRFGGAKCPFCAQRSLCSGNNDLATLMPDIAAQWDNDKNGSLRPSNVLPGSSRYVWWSCENGHSWRARIISRTNGNGCPICAGKSVQSGINDLSTMYPKIAEEWNTQRNGNLMPNMVTAYSNKKV
;
A
#
# COMPACT_ATOMS: atom_id res chain seq x y z
N MET A 1 -26.21 -4.33 -40.81
CA MET A 1 -25.68 -4.16 -39.43
C MET A 1 -24.40 -4.98 -39.32
N ALA A 2 -23.23 -4.33 -39.21
CA ALA A 2 -21.95 -5.05 -39.12
C ALA A 2 -21.72 -5.53 -37.68
N ALA A 3 -21.63 -6.85 -37.49
CA ALA A 3 -21.28 -7.46 -36.22
C ALA A 3 -19.87 -7.00 -35.80
N GLY A 4 -19.77 -6.26 -34.69
CA GLY A 4 -18.49 -5.80 -34.17
C GLY A 4 -17.61 -6.99 -33.78
N SER A 5 -16.43 -7.11 -34.38
CA SER A 5 -15.51 -8.21 -34.10
C SER A 5 -15.00 -8.17 -32.65
N HIS A 6 -15.06 -9.32 -31.97
CA HIS A 6 -14.43 -9.56 -30.66
C HIS A 6 -12.90 -9.72 -30.74
N LYS A 7 -12.30 -9.61 -31.93
CA LYS A 7 -10.85 -9.74 -32.11
C LYS A 7 -10.14 -8.61 -31.38
N ARG A 8 -9.20 -8.98 -30.50
CA ARG A 8 -8.30 -8.04 -29.82
C ARG A 8 -7.11 -7.74 -30.72
N VAL A 9 -6.88 -6.47 -30.99
CA VAL A 9 -5.75 -5.98 -31.80
C VAL A 9 -5.03 -4.87 -31.05
N TRP A 10 -3.79 -4.58 -31.48
CA TRP A 10 -2.98 -3.51 -30.92
C TRP A 10 -3.34 -2.16 -31.55
N TRP A 11 -3.36 -1.12 -30.73
CA TRP A 11 -3.67 0.26 -31.08
C TRP A 11 -2.54 1.16 -30.62
N ARG A 12 -2.33 2.28 -31.33
CA ARG A 12 -1.39 3.34 -30.95
C ARG A 12 -2.12 4.69 -30.96
N CYS A 13 -1.82 5.57 -30.01
CA CYS A 13 -2.33 6.96 -30.01
C CYS A 13 -1.26 7.95 -30.48
N ALA A 14 -1.64 9.21 -30.67
CA ALA A 14 -0.73 10.29 -31.07
C ALA A 14 0.43 10.50 -30.07
N GLU A 15 0.17 10.30 -28.78
CA GLU A 15 1.18 10.34 -27.70
C GLU A 15 2.10 9.10 -27.67
N GLY A 16 2.04 8.23 -28.67
CA GLY A 16 2.92 7.05 -28.78
C GLY A 16 2.54 5.83 -27.94
N HIS A 17 1.56 5.93 -27.03
CA HIS A 17 1.14 4.79 -26.22
C HIS A 17 0.57 3.65 -27.06
N SER A 18 0.94 2.41 -26.74
CA SER A 18 0.46 1.21 -27.40
C SER A 18 -0.34 0.31 -26.44
N TRP A 19 -1.55 -0.11 -26.82
CA TRP A 19 -2.42 -0.96 -25.99
C TRP A 19 -3.24 -1.95 -26.82
N GLN A 20 -3.73 -3.01 -26.17
CA GLN A 20 -4.60 -4.00 -26.82
C GLN A 20 -6.08 -3.73 -26.47
N SER A 21 -6.96 -3.76 -27.47
CA SER A 21 -8.41 -3.61 -27.27
C SER A 21 -9.20 -4.29 -28.40
N GLU A 22 -10.48 -4.64 -28.13
CA GLU A 22 -11.39 -5.17 -29.15
C GLU A 22 -11.79 -4.09 -30.15
N VAL A 23 -11.92 -4.46 -31.43
CA VAL A 23 -12.32 -3.52 -32.50
C VAL A 23 -13.68 -2.88 -32.19
N ARG A 24 -14.67 -3.64 -31.69
CA ARG A 24 -15.99 -3.11 -31.32
C ARG A 24 -15.92 -2.06 -30.19
N VAL A 25 -15.02 -2.24 -29.22
CA VAL A 25 -14.84 -1.30 -28.09
C VAL A 25 -14.26 0.02 -28.59
N ARG A 26 -13.36 -0.04 -29.57
CA ARG A 26 -12.80 1.14 -30.23
C ARG A 26 -13.80 1.86 -31.11
N PHE A 27 -14.61 1.11 -31.86
CA PHE A 27 -15.70 1.66 -32.66
C PHE A 27 -16.73 2.40 -31.79
N GLY A 28 -17.00 1.88 -30.58
CA GLY A 28 -17.85 2.53 -29.58
C GLY A 28 -17.26 3.77 -28.89
N GLY A 29 -16.12 4.30 -29.36
CA GLY A 29 -15.57 5.57 -28.88
C GLY A 29 -14.67 5.49 -27.64
N ALA A 30 -14.30 4.29 -27.17
CA ALA A 30 -13.30 4.16 -26.12
C ALA A 30 -12.01 4.90 -26.54
N LYS A 31 -11.33 5.58 -25.61
CA LYS A 31 -10.06 6.31 -25.86
C LYS A 31 -8.84 5.49 -25.44
N CYS A 32 -7.63 6.01 -25.70
CA CYS A 32 -6.40 5.42 -25.17
C CYS A 32 -6.48 5.32 -23.64
N PRO A 33 -6.24 4.14 -23.03
CA PRO A 33 -6.38 3.96 -21.60
C PRO A 33 -5.30 4.70 -20.80
N PHE A 34 -4.11 4.92 -21.37
CA PHE A 34 -3.05 5.70 -20.76
C PHE A 34 -3.40 7.20 -20.72
N CYS A 35 -3.79 7.78 -21.86
CA CYS A 35 -4.24 9.18 -21.91
C CYS A 35 -5.50 9.43 -21.06
N ALA A 36 -6.36 8.42 -20.93
CA ALA A 36 -7.54 8.47 -20.06
C ALA A 36 -7.22 8.17 -18.58
N GLN A 37 -5.95 8.01 -18.20
CA GLN A 37 -5.47 7.69 -16.86
C GLN A 37 -6.08 6.40 -16.24
N ARG A 38 -6.55 5.48 -17.09
CA ARG A 38 -7.08 4.16 -16.71
C ARG A 38 -5.99 3.10 -16.66
N SER A 39 -4.78 3.43 -17.07
CA SER A 39 -3.61 2.57 -17.05
C SER A 39 -2.39 3.37 -16.60
N LEU A 40 -1.41 2.66 -16.02
CA LEU A 40 -0.18 3.25 -15.54
C LEU A 40 0.61 3.88 -16.69
N CYS A 41 0.95 5.15 -16.52
CA CYS A 41 1.84 5.93 -17.35
C CYS A 41 2.92 6.48 -16.41
N SER A 42 4.09 5.82 -16.41
CA SER A 42 5.22 6.19 -15.56
C SER A 42 5.68 7.62 -15.88
N GLY A 43 5.94 8.42 -14.86
CA GLY A 43 6.25 9.84 -14.94
C GLY A 43 5.01 10.75 -15.02
N ASN A 44 3.80 10.21 -14.95
CA ASN A 44 2.56 11.00 -15.09
C ASN A 44 1.55 10.68 -13.99
N ASN A 45 1.11 9.42 -13.89
CA ASN A 45 0.06 9.01 -12.95
C ASN A 45 0.48 7.90 -11.97
N ASP A 46 1.78 7.61 -11.92
CA ASP A 46 2.34 6.66 -10.97
C ASP A 46 2.45 7.25 -9.56
N LEU A 47 2.68 6.38 -8.57
CA LEU A 47 2.78 6.76 -7.16
C LEU A 47 3.96 7.70 -6.88
N ALA A 48 5.11 7.51 -7.54
CA ALA A 48 6.27 8.36 -7.33
C ALA A 48 6.00 9.81 -7.77
N THR A 49 5.35 9.95 -8.93
CA THR A 49 5.01 11.25 -9.52
C THR A 49 3.92 11.96 -8.73
N LEU A 50 2.84 11.26 -8.36
CA LEU A 50 1.67 11.88 -7.75
C LEU A 50 1.79 12.07 -6.22
N MET A 51 2.57 11.22 -5.54
CA MET A 51 2.63 11.20 -4.07
C MET A 51 4.06 10.93 -3.58
N PRO A 52 4.99 11.89 -3.76
CA PRO A 52 6.40 11.71 -3.41
C PRO A 52 6.61 11.37 -1.93
N ASP A 53 5.86 11.97 -1.01
CA ASP A 53 5.98 11.71 0.44
C ASP A 53 5.57 10.27 0.83
N ILE A 54 4.60 9.72 0.09
CA ILE A 54 4.20 8.32 0.27
C ILE A 54 5.24 7.41 -0.39
N ALA A 55 5.71 7.75 -1.59
CA ALA A 55 6.75 7.00 -2.28
C ALA A 55 8.08 6.96 -1.50
N ALA A 56 8.40 7.99 -0.72
CA ALA A 56 9.57 8.03 0.16
C ALA A 56 9.52 6.97 1.27
N GLN A 57 8.32 6.53 1.66
CA GLN A 57 8.10 5.47 2.65
C GLN A 57 8.17 4.06 2.04
N TRP A 58 8.62 3.93 0.79
CA TRP A 58 8.71 2.63 0.11
C TRP A 58 9.94 1.85 0.56
N ASP A 59 9.73 0.60 0.98
CA ASP A 59 10.82 -0.30 1.35
C ASP A 59 11.40 -0.98 0.08
N ASN A 60 12.50 -0.43 -0.46
CA ASN A 60 13.08 -0.92 -1.72
C ASN A 60 13.67 -2.34 -1.58
N ASP A 61 14.24 -2.66 -0.43
CA ASP A 61 14.88 -3.96 -0.19
C ASP A 61 13.83 -5.08 -0.15
N LYS A 62 12.71 -4.85 0.55
CA LYS A 62 11.65 -5.87 0.68
C LYS A 62 10.72 -5.96 -0.52
N ASN A 63 10.65 -4.95 -1.37
CA ASN A 63 9.83 -4.97 -2.58
C ASN A 63 10.60 -5.43 -3.84
N GLY A 64 11.90 -5.73 -3.73
CA GLY A 64 12.69 -6.30 -4.82
C GLY A 64 12.87 -5.31 -5.97
N SER A 65 12.51 -5.70 -7.20
CA SER A 65 12.63 -4.84 -8.40
C SER A 65 11.50 -3.81 -8.55
N LEU A 66 10.51 -3.89 -7.68
CA LEU A 66 9.28 -3.13 -7.81
C LEU A 66 9.43 -1.73 -7.22
N ARG A 67 9.13 -0.71 -8.02
CA ARG A 67 9.28 0.70 -7.64
C ARG A 67 7.94 1.42 -7.52
N PRO A 68 7.88 2.54 -6.77
CA PRO A 68 6.72 3.44 -6.75
C PRO A 68 6.30 3.91 -8.15
N SER A 69 7.25 4.09 -9.08
CA SER A 69 6.97 4.46 -10.47
C SER A 69 6.29 3.35 -11.30
N ASN A 70 6.21 2.13 -10.77
CA ASN A 70 5.57 0.99 -11.43
C ASN A 70 4.14 0.72 -10.93
N VAL A 71 3.55 1.64 -10.16
CA VAL A 71 2.22 1.45 -9.58
C VAL A 71 1.39 2.72 -9.59
N LEU A 72 0.07 2.53 -9.69
CA LEU A 72 -0.90 3.59 -9.47
C LEU A 72 -1.15 3.76 -7.96
N PRO A 73 -1.42 4.99 -7.49
CA PRO A 73 -1.83 5.24 -6.10
C PRO A 73 -3.07 4.43 -5.66
N GLY A 74 -4.03 4.22 -6.56
CA GLY A 74 -5.24 3.44 -6.27
C GLY A 74 -5.06 1.91 -6.24
N SER A 75 -3.84 1.40 -6.31
CA SER A 75 -3.60 -0.05 -6.38
C SER A 75 -3.97 -0.76 -5.06
N SER A 76 -4.67 -1.89 -5.18
CA SER A 76 -4.95 -2.78 -4.03
C SER A 76 -3.78 -3.69 -3.66
N ARG A 77 -2.64 -3.59 -4.36
CA ARG A 77 -1.47 -4.45 -4.11
C ARG A 77 -0.86 -4.16 -2.74
N TYR A 78 -0.51 -5.23 -2.02
CA TYR A 78 0.27 -5.14 -0.80
C TYR A 78 1.75 -4.99 -1.12
N VAL A 79 2.39 -4.03 -0.47
CA VAL A 79 3.83 -3.78 -0.54
C VAL A 79 4.36 -3.48 0.86
N TRP A 80 5.67 -3.54 1.00
CA TRP A 80 6.36 -3.17 2.22
C TRP A 80 6.63 -1.66 2.27
N TRP A 81 6.43 -1.08 3.44
CA TRP A 81 6.65 0.32 3.74
C TRP A 81 7.62 0.42 4.90
N SER A 82 8.39 1.51 4.92
CA SER A 82 9.20 1.94 6.04
C SER A 82 8.83 3.39 6.42
N CYS A 83 8.88 3.72 7.70
CA CYS A 83 8.75 5.12 8.14
C CYS A 83 10.09 5.62 8.69
N GLU A 84 10.16 6.93 8.91
CA GLU A 84 11.36 7.62 9.43
C GLU A 84 11.82 7.09 10.80
N ASN A 85 10.89 6.52 11.59
CA ASN A 85 11.20 5.88 12.87
C ASN A 85 11.78 4.45 12.71
N GLY A 86 12.07 4.01 11.48
CA GLY A 86 12.64 2.69 11.20
C GLY A 86 11.64 1.53 11.26
N HIS A 87 10.35 1.79 11.47
CA HIS A 87 9.33 0.74 11.45
C HIS A 87 9.08 0.24 10.03
N SER A 88 8.99 -1.06 9.85
CA SER A 88 8.65 -1.69 8.57
C SER A 88 7.34 -2.46 8.68
N TRP A 89 6.41 -2.24 7.75
CA TRP A 89 5.10 -2.90 7.76
C TRP A 89 4.56 -3.16 6.35
N ARG A 90 3.63 -4.11 6.24
CA ARG A 90 2.98 -4.46 4.96
C ARG A 90 1.59 -3.85 4.89
N ALA A 91 1.29 -3.10 3.83
CA ALA A 91 -0.02 -2.49 3.61
C ALA A 91 -0.35 -2.35 2.13
N ARG A 92 -1.65 -2.18 1.81
CA ARG A 92 -2.10 -1.87 0.44
C ARG A 92 -1.69 -0.46 0.08
N ILE A 93 -1.33 -0.23 -1.19
CA ILE A 93 -1.00 1.11 -1.69
C ILE A 93 -2.19 2.05 -1.50
N ILE A 94 -3.39 1.66 -1.93
CA ILE A 94 -4.61 2.48 -1.75
C ILE A 94 -4.89 2.88 -0.30
N SER A 95 -4.57 2.02 0.68
CA SER A 95 -4.77 2.35 2.09
C SER A 95 -3.84 3.48 2.54
N ARG A 96 -2.60 3.48 2.05
CA ARG A 96 -1.59 4.49 2.35
C ARG A 96 -1.93 5.83 1.71
N THR A 97 -2.35 5.80 0.45
CA THR A 97 -2.74 7.00 -0.28
C THR A 97 -4.03 7.63 0.24
N ASN A 98 -4.88 6.84 0.92
CA ASN A 98 -6.05 7.32 1.66
C ASN A 98 -5.72 7.85 3.08
N GLY A 99 -4.43 8.02 3.42
CA GLY A 99 -4.00 8.63 4.68
C GLY A 99 -3.71 7.68 5.84
N ASN A 100 -3.75 6.35 5.65
CA ASN A 100 -3.40 5.43 6.75
C ASN A 100 -1.89 5.39 6.96
N GLY A 101 -1.44 5.89 8.11
CA GLY A 101 -0.05 5.95 8.58
C GLY A 101 0.65 4.62 8.90
N CYS A 102 1.84 4.72 9.49
CA CYS A 102 2.52 3.58 10.13
C CYS A 102 1.66 3.07 11.31
N PRO A 103 1.27 1.79 11.35
CA PRO A 103 0.41 1.27 12.41
C PRO A 103 1.12 1.18 13.76
N ILE A 104 2.45 1.08 13.75
CA ILE A 104 3.29 1.01 14.97
C ILE A 104 3.37 2.39 15.61
N CYS A 105 3.66 3.45 14.83
CA CYS A 105 3.61 4.84 15.31
C CYS A 105 2.22 5.24 15.81
N ALA A 106 1.17 4.74 15.16
CA ALA A 106 -0.22 4.99 15.57
C ALA A 106 -0.69 4.13 16.76
N GLY A 107 0.17 3.26 17.33
CA GLY A 107 -0.19 2.38 18.44
C GLY A 107 -1.19 1.27 18.10
N LYS A 108 -1.52 1.08 16.81
CA LYS A 108 -2.49 0.10 16.29
C LYS A 108 -1.89 -1.30 16.12
N SER A 109 -0.56 -1.42 16.18
CA SER A 109 0.13 -2.70 16.11
C SER A 109 1.32 -2.68 17.07
N VAL A 110 1.52 -3.78 17.79
CA VAL A 110 2.65 -3.95 18.71
C VAL A 110 3.87 -4.47 17.94
N GLN A 111 5.01 -3.88 18.22
CA GLN A 111 6.32 -4.38 17.85
C GLN A 111 7.17 -4.43 19.12
N SER A 112 7.53 -5.66 19.52
CA SER A 112 8.36 -5.91 20.69
C SER A 112 9.70 -5.20 20.56
N GLY A 113 10.17 -4.61 21.67
CA GLY A 113 11.37 -3.79 21.74
C GLY A 113 11.18 -2.36 21.21
N ILE A 114 9.96 -1.96 20.84
CA ILE A 114 9.69 -0.63 20.28
C ILE A 114 8.53 0.05 21.01
N ASN A 115 7.30 -0.42 20.78
CA ASN A 115 6.09 0.26 21.28
C ASN A 115 5.24 -0.65 22.18
N ASP A 116 5.81 -1.77 22.61
CA ASP A 116 5.17 -2.68 23.54
C ASP A 116 5.20 -2.14 24.98
N LEU A 117 4.30 -2.65 25.82
CA LEU A 117 4.13 -2.18 27.18
C LEU A 117 5.39 -2.35 28.03
N SER A 118 6.12 -3.46 27.87
CA SER A 118 7.38 -3.67 28.61
C SER A 118 8.47 -2.68 28.24
N THR A 119 8.61 -2.34 26.96
CA THR A 119 9.61 -1.38 26.50
C THR A 119 9.25 0.05 26.89
N MET A 120 7.99 0.45 26.67
CA MET A 120 7.58 1.84 26.86
C MET A 120 7.25 2.18 28.32
N TYR A 121 6.78 1.20 29.10
CA TYR A 121 6.29 1.40 30.47
C TYR A 121 6.74 0.27 31.39
N PRO A 122 8.05 0.12 31.65
CA PRO A 122 8.59 -1.01 32.41
C PRO A 122 7.98 -1.13 33.82
N LYS A 123 7.77 -0.01 34.52
CA LYS A 123 7.11 0.00 35.84
C LYS A 123 5.67 -0.53 35.81
N ILE A 124 4.92 -0.21 34.75
CA ILE A 124 3.54 -0.72 34.58
C ILE A 124 3.59 -2.20 34.20
N ALA A 125 4.58 -2.62 33.41
CA ALA A 125 4.76 -4.02 33.06
C ALA A 125 5.13 -4.90 34.26
N GLU A 126 5.78 -4.35 35.30
CA GLU A 126 6.03 -5.05 36.57
C GLU A 126 4.74 -5.37 37.33
N GLU A 127 3.70 -4.56 37.17
CA GLU A 127 2.37 -4.78 37.77
C GLU A 127 1.55 -5.86 37.01
N TRP A 128 2.11 -6.49 35.97
CA TRP A 128 1.40 -7.46 35.14
C TRP A 128 1.08 -8.77 35.86
N ASN A 129 -0.20 -9.12 35.96
CA ASN A 129 -0.63 -10.36 36.59
C ASN A 129 -0.54 -11.55 35.62
N THR A 130 0.60 -12.24 35.60
CA THR A 130 0.83 -13.42 34.74
C THR A 130 -0.11 -14.58 35.00
N GLN A 131 -0.60 -14.76 36.23
CA GLN A 131 -1.51 -15.85 36.57
C GLN A 131 -2.92 -15.64 36.00
N ARG A 132 -3.40 -14.38 35.98
CA ARG A 132 -4.72 -14.03 35.43
C ARG A 132 -4.68 -13.85 33.91
N ASN A 133 -3.58 -13.35 33.38
CA ASN A 133 -3.46 -12.99 31.96
C ASN A 133 -2.99 -14.16 31.07
N GLY A 134 -2.73 -15.33 31.66
CA GLY A 134 -2.33 -16.55 30.95
C GLY A 134 -1.08 -16.34 30.09
N ASN A 135 -1.17 -16.69 28.81
CA ASN A 135 -0.04 -16.58 27.86
C ASN A 135 0.17 -15.17 27.31
N LEU A 136 -0.65 -14.19 27.68
CA LEU A 136 -0.47 -12.83 27.21
C LEU A 136 0.58 -12.11 28.05
N MET A 137 1.63 -11.66 27.37
CA MET A 137 2.76 -10.97 27.98
C MET A 137 2.71 -9.46 27.70
N PRO A 138 3.31 -8.61 28.56
CA PRO A 138 3.38 -7.15 28.35
C PRO A 138 3.97 -6.75 26.99
N ASN A 139 4.95 -7.52 26.49
CA ASN A 139 5.57 -7.26 25.19
C ASN A 139 4.65 -7.53 23.98
N MET A 140 3.47 -8.12 24.21
CA MET A 140 2.48 -8.46 23.18
C MET A 140 1.33 -7.45 23.08
N VAL A 141 1.37 -6.37 23.86
CA VAL A 141 0.35 -5.31 23.84
C VAL A 141 1.01 -3.93 23.81
N THR A 142 0.33 -2.98 23.17
CA THR A 142 0.65 -1.55 23.33
C THR A 142 -0.15 -0.99 24.51
N ALA A 143 0.30 0.11 25.12
CA ALA A 143 -0.42 0.79 26.20
C ALA A 143 -1.82 1.30 25.81
N TYR A 144 -2.09 1.42 24.51
CA TYR A 144 -3.37 1.88 23.95
C TYR A 144 -4.23 0.75 23.40
N SER A 145 -3.88 -0.50 23.72
CA SER A 145 -4.63 -1.68 23.28
C SER A 145 -6.01 -1.73 23.96
N ASN A 146 -7.08 -1.93 23.17
CA ASN A 146 -8.44 -2.15 23.67
C ASN A 146 -8.69 -3.61 24.11
N LYS A 147 -7.63 -4.44 24.18
CA LYS A 147 -7.75 -5.85 24.53
C LYS A 147 -8.02 -5.98 26.02
N LYS A 148 -9.20 -6.49 26.37
CA LYS A 148 -9.53 -6.88 27.75
C LYS A 148 -8.81 -8.19 28.07
N VAL A 149 -8.17 -8.21 29.24
CA VAL A 149 -7.35 -9.32 29.76
C VAL A 149 -7.87 -9.70 31.14
#